data_AF-A0AAW0RSM5-F1
#
_entry.id   AF-A0AAW0RSM5-F1
#
_cell.length_a   1.000
_cell.length_b   1.000
_cell.length_c   1.000
_cell.angle_alpha   90.00
_cell.angle_beta   90.00
_cell.angle_gamma   90.00
#
_symmetry.space_group_name_H-M   'P 1'
#
loop_
_entity.id
_entity.type
_entity.pdbx_description
1 polymer ?
#
loop_
_entity_poly.entity_id
_entity_poly.type
_entity_poly.pdbx_seq_one_letter_code
_entity_poly.pdbx_strand_id
1 'polypeptide(L)'
;INTDLLAAFYALLRNTDLARRPDLIARLQAQLGRLAQAADEHGPYFLGPMLSLVDVHLAPFALRLRTILHPRRGWPDPAAPGGGGGSSERWTRWLDALERDPHVKATMSADDLYADTADLLINNPAPVPL
;
A
#
# COMPACT_ATOMS: atom_id res chain seq x y z
N ILE A 1 12.71 2.05 3.56
CA ILE A 1 11.39 1.54 3.10
C ILE A 1 11.39 0.03 3.29
N ASN A 2 10.27 -0.57 3.71
CA ASN A 2 10.15 -2.03 3.93
C ASN A 2 10.38 -2.78 2.60
N THR A 3 11.50 -3.49 2.49
CA THR A 3 11.94 -4.18 1.26
C THR A 3 11.05 -5.36 0.90
N ASP A 4 10.48 -6.06 1.88
CA ASP A 4 9.60 -7.20 1.65
C ASP A 4 8.25 -6.77 1.07
N LEU A 5 7.71 -5.66 1.59
CA LEU A 5 6.48 -5.06 1.09
C LEU A 5 6.65 -4.60 -0.35
N LEU A 6 7.77 -3.93 -0.65
CA LEU A 6 8.10 -3.45 -1.99
C LEU A 6 8.30 -4.61 -2.97
N ALA A 7 9.00 -5.67 -2.54
CA ALA A 7 9.19 -6.87 -3.34
C ALA A 7 7.86 -7.58 -3.65
N ALA A 8 6.97 -7.71 -2.65
CA ALA A 8 5.63 -8.28 -2.85
C ALA A 8 4.79 -7.44 -3.81
N PHE A 9 4.86 -6.11 -3.69
CA PHE A 9 4.17 -5.19 -4.59
C PHE A 9 4.62 -5.34 -6.04
N TYR A 10 5.93 -5.25 -6.32
CA TYR A 10 6.43 -5.38 -7.69
C TYR A 10 6.21 -6.78 -8.25
N ALA A 11 6.27 -7.83 -7.43
CA ALA A 11 5.95 -9.18 -7.86
C ALA A 11 4.50 -9.27 -8.36
N LEU A 12 3.52 -8.69 -7.65
CA LEU A 12 2.13 -8.65 -8.10
C LEU A 12 1.94 -7.73 -9.31
N LEU A 13 2.54 -6.54 -9.30
CA LEU A 13 2.40 -5.55 -10.37
C LEU A 13 2.90 -6.08 -11.72
N ARG A 14 4.05 -6.77 -11.72
CA ARG A 14 4.70 -7.28 -12.94
C ARG A 14 4.24 -8.67 -13.36
N ASN A 15 3.40 -9.33 -12.54
CA ASN A 15 2.94 -10.69 -12.84
C ASN A 15 1.95 -10.72 -14.01
N THR A 16 2.25 -11.56 -15.00
CA THR A 16 1.37 -11.87 -16.15
C THR A 16 0.68 -13.23 -16.02
N ASP A 17 1.14 -14.10 -15.11
CA ASP A 17 0.61 -15.44 -14.90
C ASP A 17 -0.65 -15.41 -14.00
N LEU A 18 -1.80 -15.74 -14.58
CA LEU A 18 -3.09 -15.77 -13.87
C LEU A 18 -3.12 -16.79 -12.73
N ALA A 19 -2.43 -17.93 -12.89
CA ALA A 19 -2.44 -18.99 -11.88
C ALA A 19 -1.72 -18.57 -10.60
N ARG A 20 -0.67 -17.74 -10.72
CA ARG A 20 0.13 -17.24 -9.59
C ARG A 20 -0.45 -16.01 -8.91
N ARG A 21 -1.43 -15.36 -9.54
CA ARG A 21 -2.00 -14.09 -9.06
C ARG A 21 -2.61 -14.18 -7.65
N PRO A 22 -3.42 -15.20 -7.30
CA PRO A 22 -4.00 -15.31 -5.96
C PRO A 22 -2.92 -15.38 -4.86
N ASP A 23 -1.86 -16.15 -5.08
CA ASP A 23 -0.75 -16.29 -4.13
C ASP A 23 0.01 -14.98 -3.93
N LEU A 24 0.22 -14.22 -5.02
CA LEU A 24 0.87 -12.91 -4.95
C LEU A 24 0.02 -11.87 -4.24
N ILE A 25 -1.31 -11.90 -4.43
CA ILE A 25 -2.25 -11.08 -3.67
C ILE A 25 -2.16 -11.43 -2.18
N ALA A 26 -2.26 -12.71 -1.84
CA ALA A 26 -2.17 -13.17 -0.45
C ALA A 26 -0.83 -12.79 0.21
N ARG A 27 0.28 -12.89 -0.54
CA ARG A 27 1.60 -12.46 -0.07
C ARG A 27 1.63 -10.97 0.24
N LEU A 28 1.10 -10.13 -0.64
CA LEU A 28 1.06 -8.67 -0.42
C LEU A 28 0.15 -8.33 0.77
N GLN A 29 -1.02 -8.95 0.86
CA GLN A 29 -1.93 -8.80 2.00
C GLN A 29 -1.27 -9.19 3.33
N ALA A 30 -0.48 -10.26 3.35
CA ALA A 30 0.28 -10.66 4.55
C ALA A 30 1.37 -9.63 4.92
N GLN A 31 2.06 -9.04 3.93
CA GLN A 31 3.02 -7.95 4.20
C GLN A 31 2.34 -6.73 4.81
N LEU A 32 1.19 -6.33 4.26
CA LEU A 32 0.36 -5.26 4.80
C LEU A 32 -0.14 -5.61 6.21
N GLY A 33 -0.47 -6.88 6.45
CA GLY A 33 -0.87 -7.40 7.77
C GLY A 33 0.20 -7.18 8.83
N ARG A 34 1.43 -7.60 8.53
CA ARG A 34 2.58 -7.39 9.43
C ARG A 34 2.85 -5.91 9.69
N LEU A 35 2.72 -5.08 8.66
CA LEU A 35 2.87 -3.64 8.78
C LEU A 35 1.78 -3.04 9.69
N ALA A 36 0.52 -3.42 9.49
CA ALA A 36 -0.62 -2.93 10.28
C ALA A 36 -0.60 -3.43 11.73
N GLN A 37 -0.10 -4.65 11.99
CA GLN A 37 0.08 -5.15 13.35
C GLN A 37 1.17 -4.37 14.11
N ALA A 38 2.17 -3.84 13.41
CA ALA A 38 3.20 -3.01 14.00
C ALA A 38 2.74 -1.56 14.29
N ALA A 39 1.61 -1.14 13.73
CA ALA A 39 1.01 0.15 14.04
C ALA A 39 0.38 0.15 15.44
N ASP A 40 0.35 1.34 16.05
CA ASP A 40 -0.29 1.57 17.35
C ASP A 40 -1.72 1.03 17.39
N GLU A 41 -2.08 0.42 18.51
CA GLU A 41 -3.37 -0.22 18.69
C GLU A 41 -4.54 0.77 18.65
N HIS A 42 -4.32 2.01 19.11
CA HIS A 42 -5.31 3.07 19.20
C HIS A 42 -5.14 4.09 18.07
N GLY A 43 -3.92 4.32 17.60
CA GLY A 43 -3.60 5.17 16.47
C GLY A 43 -4.03 6.64 16.68
N PRO A 44 -4.42 7.36 15.62
CA PRO A 44 -4.71 6.86 14.27
C PRO A 44 -3.48 6.73 13.36
N TYR A 45 -2.32 7.25 13.78
CA TYR A 45 -1.06 7.16 13.04
C TYR A 45 -0.19 6.01 13.54
N PHE A 46 0.89 5.71 12.80
CA PHE A 46 1.68 4.50 13.02
C PHE A 46 2.26 4.38 14.43
N LEU A 47 2.62 5.51 15.05
CA LEU A 47 3.18 5.59 16.41
C LEU A 47 2.20 6.23 17.43
N GLY A 48 0.90 6.25 17.12
CA GLY A 48 -0.15 6.76 18.00
C GLY A 48 -0.84 8.02 17.47
N PRO A 49 -1.01 9.08 18.29
CA PRO A 49 -1.92 10.18 17.96
C PRO A 49 -1.38 11.19 16.95
N MET A 50 -0.07 11.20 16.69
CA MET A 50 0.58 12.21 15.84
C MET A 50 1.21 11.60 14.59
N LEU A 51 1.14 12.33 13.48
CA LEU A 51 1.80 11.98 12.23
C LEU A 51 3.31 11.85 12.48
N SER A 52 3.89 10.73 12.06
CA SER A 52 5.30 10.42 12.22
C SER A 52 6.00 10.25 10.88
N LEU A 53 7.33 10.15 10.91
CA LEU A 53 8.12 9.90 9.70
C LEU A 53 7.75 8.56 9.03
N VAL A 54 7.30 7.57 9.82
CA VAL A 54 6.84 6.28 9.28
C VAL A 54 5.60 6.47 8.42
N ASP A 55 4.65 7.29 8.86
CA ASP A 55 3.45 7.65 8.11
C ASP A 55 3.82 8.35 6.80
N VAL A 56 4.71 9.34 6.86
CA VAL A 56 5.15 10.12 5.69
C VAL A 56 5.79 9.22 4.63
N HIS A 57 6.60 8.24 5.02
CA HIS A 57 7.22 7.31 4.06
C HIS A 57 6.25 6.29 3.47
N LEU A 58 5.22 5.89 4.22
CA LEU A 58 4.31 4.81 3.80
C LEU A 58 3.03 5.32 3.13
N ALA A 59 2.53 6.49 3.51
CA ALA A 59 1.29 7.06 3.00
C ALA A 59 1.24 7.15 1.47
N PRO A 60 2.29 7.63 0.77
CA PRO A 60 2.24 7.73 -0.68
C PRO A 60 2.15 6.36 -1.35
N PHE A 61 2.72 5.31 -0.74
CA PHE A 61 2.61 3.95 -1.25
C PHE A 61 1.23 3.36 -0.96
N ALA A 62 0.78 3.44 0.29
CA ALA A 62 -0.47 2.82 0.74
C ALA A 62 -1.71 3.39 0.04
N LEU A 63 -1.78 4.71 -0.13
CA LEU A 63 -2.87 5.38 -0.82
C LEU A 63 -2.95 5.03 -2.31
N ARG A 64 -1.81 4.69 -2.94
CA ARG A 64 -1.73 4.36 -4.37
C ARG A 64 -1.96 2.88 -4.68
N LEU A 65 -1.90 2.00 -3.68
CA LEU A 65 -2.12 0.56 -3.90
C LEU A 65 -3.44 0.30 -4.62
N ARG A 66 -4.52 0.98 -4.22
CA ARG A 66 -5.83 0.88 -4.87
C ARG A 66 -5.78 1.36 -6.32
N THR A 67 -5.24 2.56 -6.56
CA THR A 67 -5.24 3.20 -7.88
C THR A 67 -4.37 2.43 -8.88
N ILE A 68 -3.26 1.83 -8.42
CA ILE A 68 -2.33 1.11 -9.27
C ILE A 68 -2.79 -0.33 -9.53
N LEU A 69 -3.20 -1.07 -8.48
CA LEU A 69 -3.41 -2.52 -8.58
C LEU A 69 -4.86 -2.92 -8.85
N HIS A 70 -5.87 -2.16 -8.41
CA HIS A 70 -7.28 -2.53 -8.59
C HIS A 70 -7.64 -2.63 -10.08
N PRO A 71 -7.36 -1.63 -10.94
CA PRO A 71 -7.72 -1.71 -12.36
C PRO A 71 -6.89 -2.74 -13.14
N ARG A 72 -5.64 -3.00 -12.71
CA ARG A 72 -4.64 -3.71 -13.51
C ARG A 72 -4.45 -5.17 -13.11
N ARG A 73 -4.68 -5.52 -11.85
CA ARG A 73 -4.31 -6.83 -11.28
C ARG A 73 -5.40 -7.48 -10.42
N GLY A 74 -6.61 -6.93 -10.40
CA GLY A 74 -7.74 -7.51 -9.65
C GLY A 74 -7.49 -7.48 -8.14
N TRP A 75 -6.78 -6.46 -7.67
CA TRP A 75 -6.57 -6.23 -6.24
C TRP A 75 -7.92 -5.99 -5.57
N PRO A 76 -8.26 -6.72 -4.48
CA PRO A 76 -9.59 -6.69 -3.89
C PRO A 76 -9.87 -5.35 -3.20
N ASP A 77 -11.13 -4.92 -3.27
CA ASP A 77 -11.69 -3.82 -2.49
C ASP A 77 -12.60 -4.40 -1.38
N PRO A 78 -12.41 -4.05 -0.09
CA PRO A 78 -11.31 -3.26 0.47
C PRO A 78 -10.02 -4.06 0.50
N ALA A 79 -8.92 -3.37 0.18
CA ALA A 79 -7.53 -3.83 0.17
C ALA A 79 -6.99 -4.19 1.58
N ALA A 80 -7.83 -4.76 2.43
CA ALA A 80 -7.56 -4.97 3.84
C ALA A 80 -6.31 -5.87 4.01
N PRO A 81 -5.52 -5.64 5.06
CA PRO A 81 -4.43 -6.51 5.44
C PRO A 81 -4.96 -7.93 5.67
N GLY A 82 -4.20 -8.91 5.20
CA GLY A 82 -4.42 -10.30 5.62
C GLY A 82 -3.84 -10.50 7.01
N GLY A 83 -4.57 -11.16 7.91
CA GLY A 83 -4.08 -11.46 9.26
C GLY A 83 -5.12 -11.24 10.34
N GLY A 84 -4.94 -11.92 11.48
CA GLY A 84 -5.77 -11.74 12.68
C GLY A 84 -5.25 -10.63 13.60
N GLY A 85 -5.96 -10.38 14.70
CA GLY A 85 -5.49 -9.49 15.77
C GLY A 85 -5.67 -7.99 15.50
N GLY A 86 -6.81 -7.58 14.91
CA GLY A 86 -7.16 -6.15 14.74
C GLY A 86 -6.39 -5.40 13.66
N SER A 87 -5.50 -6.08 12.91
CA SER A 87 -4.69 -5.47 11.85
C SER A 87 -5.52 -4.74 10.81
N SER A 88 -6.67 -5.29 10.42
CA SER A 88 -7.55 -4.65 9.44
C SER A 88 -8.16 -3.35 9.96
N GLU A 89 -8.53 -3.29 11.24
CA GLU A 89 -9.06 -2.06 11.84
C GLU A 89 -7.98 -0.98 11.96
N ARG A 90 -6.77 -1.35 12.42
CA ARG A 90 -5.62 -0.43 12.51
C ARG A 90 -5.27 0.14 11.13
N TRP A 91 -5.25 -0.71 10.10
CA TRP A 91 -4.98 -0.29 8.73
C TRP A 91 -6.06 0.65 8.18
N THR A 92 -7.34 0.31 8.35
CA THR A 92 -8.44 1.17 7.92
C THR A 92 -8.37 2.52 8.61
N ARG A 93 -8.20 2.55 9.94
CA ARG A 93 -8.07 3.78 10.72
C ARG A 93 -6.89 4.64 10.26
N TRP A 94 -5.76 4.00 9.98
CA TRP A 94 -4.56 4.67 9.49
C TRP A 94 -4.76 5.27 8.09
N LEU A 95 -5.31 4.51 7.15
CA LEU A 95 -5.66 5.03 5.83
C LEU A 95 -6.65 6.19 5.93
N ASP A 96 -7.68 6.05 6.75
CA ASP A 96 -8.70 7.07 6.98
C ASP A 96 -8.12 8.38 7.51
N ALA A 97 -7.12 8.30 8.40
CA ALA A 97 -6.44 9.48 8.93
C ALA A 97 -5.56 10.14 7.87
N LEU A 98 -4.78 9.36 7.11
CA LEU A 98 -3.98 9.87 6.01
C LEU A 98 -4.82 10.53 4.92
N GLU A 99 -5.96 9.94 4.55
CA GLU A 99 -6.89 10.49 3.57
C GLU A 99 -7.61 11.74 4.06
N ARG A 100 -7.56 12.06 5.35
CA ARG A 100 -8.17 13.28 5.93
C ARG A 100 -7.13 14.36 6.23
N ASP A 101 -5.87 13.99 6.44
CA ASP A 101 -4.79 14.92 6.80
C ASP A 101 -4.49 15.95 5.68
N PRO A 102 -4.50 17.26 5.99
CA PRO A 102 -4.30 18.31 5.00
C PRO A 102 -2.87 18.35 4.42
N HIS A 103 -1.86 17.96 5.19
CA HIS A 103 -0.47 17.93 4.74
C HIS A 103 -0.22 16.77 3.79
N VAL A 104 -0.81 15.61 4.08
CA VAL A 104 -0.78 14.45 3.18
C VAL A 104 -1.49 14.80 1.87
N LYS A 105 -2.70 15.37 1.92
CA LYS A 105 -3.43 15.80 0.71
C LYS A 105 -2.64 16.78 -0.15
N ALA A 106 -2.02 17.77 0.47
CA ALA A 106 -1.26 18.80 -0.24
C ALA A 106 -0.01 18.27 -0.97
N THR A 107 0.42 17.03 -0.68
CA THR A 107 1.61 16.40 -1.27
C THR A 107 1.27 15.23 -2.20
N MET A 108 -0.01 14.93 -2.38
CA MET A 108 -0.48 13.86 -3.25
C MET A 108 -0.99 14.44 -4.58
N SER A 109 -0.47 13.91 -5.69
CA SER A 109 -1.05 14.09 -7.02
C SER A 109 -2.44 13.44 -7.14
N ALA A 110 -3.16 13.81 -8.19
CA ALA A 110 -4.44 13.20 -8.53
C ALA A 110 -4.28 11.74 -9.04
N ASP A 111 -5.35 10.96 -8.93
CA ASP A 111 -5.36 9.51 -9.20
C ASP A 111 -5.03 9.16 -10.66
N ASP A 112 -5.40 10.02 -11.61
CA ASP A 112 -5.07 9.93 -13.02
C ASP A 112 -3.55 9.92 -13.28
N LEU A 113 -2.81 10.83 -12.64
CA LEU A 113 -1.35 10.89 -12.76
C LEU A 113 -0.67 9.61 -12.22
N TYR A 114 -1.26 8.97 -11.21
CA TYR A 114 -0.76 7.69 -10.68
C TYR A 114 -1.07 6.51 -11.60
N ALA A 115 -2.21 6.54 -12.29
CA ALA A 115 -2.51 5.54 -13.30
C ALA A 115 -1.48 5.59 -14.42
N ASP A 116 -1.12 6.77 -14.93
CA ASP A 116 -0.09 6.91 -15.97
C ASP A 116 1.29 6.43 -15.50
N THR A 117 1.64 6.75 -14.25
CA THR A 117 2.91 6.29 -13.64
C THR A 117 2.97 4.77 -13.50
N ALA A 118 1.84 4.11 -13.24
CA ALA A 118 1.79 2.65 -13.13
C ALA A 118 2.20 1.96 -14.44
N ASP A 119 1.83 2.52 -15.59
CA ASP A 119 2.20 1.95 -16.89
C ASP A 119 3.70 2.09 -17.15
N LEU A 120 4.34 3.17 -16.69
CA LEU A 120 5.80 3.28 -16.69
C LEU A 120 6.46 2.22 -15.81
N LEU A 121 5.92 1.95 -14.62
CA LEU A 121 6.48 0.95 -13.69
C LEU A 121 6.35 -0.50 -14.20
N ILE A 122 5.32 -0.77 -15.01
CA ILE A 122 5.09 -2.06 -15.67
C ILE A 122 6.03 -2.20 -16.88
N ASN A 123 6.15 -1.15 -17.69
CA ASN A 123 6.84 -1.20 -18.98
C ASN A 123 8.35 -0.91 -18.89
N ASN A 124 8.83 -0.31 -17.80
CA ASN A 124 10.25 -0.06 -17.56
C ASN A 124 10.80 -1.00 -16.47
N PRO A 125 11.52 -2.08 -16.84
CA PRO A 125 12.08 -3.03 -15.89
C PRO A 125 13.35 -2.52 -15.20
N ALA A 126 13.86 -1.33 -15.56
CA ALA A 126 15.08 -0.78 -14.97
C ALA A 126 15.00 -0.80 -13.43
N PRO A 127 16.07 -1.19 -12.72
CA PRO A 127 16.09 -1.15 -11.28
C PRO A 127 15.94 0.30 -10.84
N VAL A 128 14.89 0.58 -10.06
CA VAL A 128 14.86 1.81 -9.27
C VAL A 128 16.07 1.71 -8.33
N PRO A 129 17.09 2.57 -8.47
CA PRO A 129 18.18 2.57 -7.51
C PRO A 129 17.59 2.94 -6.15
N LEU A 130 17.78 2.06 -5.16
CA LEU A 130 17.47 2.33 -3.76
C LEU A 130 18.55 3.21 -3.14
#